data_AF-A0A9N9F3S3-F1
#
_entry.id   AF-A0A9N9F3S3-F1
#
_cell.length_a   1.000
_cell.length_b   1.000
_cell.length_c   1.000
_cell.angle_alpha   90.00
_cell.angle_beta   90.00
_cell.angle_gamma   90.00
#
_symmetry.space_group_name_H-M   'P 1'
#
loop_
_entity.id
_entity.type
_entity.pdbx_description
1 polymer ?
#
loop_
_entity_poly.entity_id
_entity_poly.type
_entity_poly.pdbx_seq_one_letter_code
_entity_poly.pdbx_strand_id
1 'polypeptide(L)'
;MPKASKNSRKQPTTHTIPKQTTKPDKKSTKEPKRPRSAFLYFCSEKREEVKKQHPSMKLGDTQRVLGEMWRNLSEAEKTPYNKLAVTDKKRYEDEKADKAKH
;
A
#
# COMPACT_ATOMS: atom_id res chain seq x y z
N MET A 1 31.82 -3.36 -9.01
CA MET A 1 31.62 -2.43 -7.86
C MET A 1 32.41 -1.16 -8.15
N PRO A 2 31.82 0.05 -8.05
CA PRO A 2 31.94 0.89 -6.83
C PRO A 2 30.60 1.58 -6.46
N LYS A 3 30.14 1.50 -5.20
CA LYS A 3 30.33 2.42 -4.06
C LYS A 3 29.50 3.72 -4.09
N ALA A 4 28.54 3.77 -3.15
CA ALA A 4 28.04 4.90 -2.37
C ALA A 4 27.44 6.13 -3.10
N SER A 5 26.13 6.30 -2.96
CA SER A 5 25.49 7.62 -2.93
C SER A 5 24.78 7.79 -1.59
N LYS A 6 25.32 8.69 -0.77
CA LYS A 6 24.71 9.15 0.48
C LYS A 6 23.57 10.12 0.13
N ASN A 7 22.44 9.91 0.78
CA ASN A 7 21.52 10.95 1.26
C ASN A 7 20.75 11.79 0.21
N SER A 8 19.48 11.44 -0.01
CA SER A 8 18.32 12.36 0.16
C SER A 8 17.08 11.76 -0.51
N ARG A 9 16.24 11.06 0.25
CA ARG A 9 14.81 11.19 0.02
C ARG A 9 14.09 11.16 1.35
N LYS A 10 13.83 12.37 1.84
CA LYS A 10 12.89 12.62 2.93
C LYS A 10 11.57 11.90 2.63
N GLN A 11 11.21 10.96 3.50
CA GLN A 11 9.88 10.91 4.09
C GLN A 11 10.02 10.46 5.55
N PRO A 12 10.18 11.39 6.50
CA PRO A 12 9.65 11.19 7.83
C PRO A 12 8.15 11.54 7.77
N THR A 13 7.28 10.53 7.79
CA THR A 13 5.92 10.74 8.30
C THR A 13 5.72 9.79 9.48
N THR A 14 5.86 10.40 10.64
CA THR A 14 5.36 9.96 11.93
C THR A 14 3.92 9.44 11.82
N HIS A 15 3.63 8.37 12.57
CA HIS A 15 2.34 8.09 13.21
C HIS A 15 1.08 8.32 12.36
N THR A 16 0.48 7.23 11.87
CA THR A 16 -0.84 6.76 12.32
C THR A 16 -1.11 5.45 11.59
N ILE A 17 -0.97 4.33 12.29
CA ILE A 17 -1.74 3.12 11.95
C ILE A 17 -3.14 3.43 12.49
N PRO A 18 -4.15 3.82 11.69
CA PRO A 18 -5.50 3.60 12.16
C PRO A 18 -5.69 2.10 12.09
N LYS A 19 -5.66 1.47 13.26
CA LYS A 19 -6.23 0.16 13.52
C LYS A 19 -7.71 0.24 13.12
N GLN A 20 -8.01 0.15 11.82
CA GLN A 20 -9.39 0.18 11.35
C GLN A 20 -9.93 -1.25 11.33
N THR A 21 -10.08 -1.81 12.53
CA THR A 21 -11.15 -2.74 12.82
C THR A 21 -12.45 -1.92 12.79
N THR A 22 -13.00 -1.64 11.61
CA THR A 22 -14.39 -1.18 11.53
C THR A 22 -15.16 -2.16 10.69
N LYS A 23 -15.97 -2.93 11.41
CA LYS A 23 -17.20 -3.58 10.98
C LYS A 23 -17.88 -2.75 9.87
N PRO A 24 -18.45 -3.37 8.82
CA PRO A 24 -19.15 -2.63 7.79
C PRO A 24 -20.44 -2.06 8.40
N ASP A 25 -20.39 -0.81 8.88
CA ASP A 25 -21.62 -0.10 9.21
C ASP A 25 -22.28 0.27 7.90
N LYS A 26 -23.44 -0.35 7.67
CA LYS A 26 -24.37 -0.05 6.60
C LYS A 26 -24.82 1.40 6.76
N LYS A 27 -24.14 2.33 6.08
CA LYS A 27 -24.72 3.64 5.80
C LYS A 27 -24.07 4.23 4.56
N SER A 28 -24.94 4.56 3.62
CA SER A 28 -24.68 5.21 2.34
C SER A 28 -23.67 6.36 2.47
N THR A 29 -22.42 6.12 2.11
CA THR A 29 -21.47 7.20 1.85
C THR A 29 -21.04 7.09 0.40
N LYS A 30 -21.61 7.97 -0.39
CA LYS A 30 -21.09 8.44 -1.66
C LYS A 30 -19.69 9.03 -1.39
N GLU A 31 -18.70 8.20 -1.10
CA GLU A 31 -17.28 8.57 -1.05
C GLU A 31 -16.51 7.60 -1.94
N PRO A 32 -15.57 8.07 -2.80
CA PRO A 32 -14.77 7.17 -3.62
C PRO A 32 -13.98 6.20 -2.72
N LYS A 33 -13.72 5.00 -3.24
CA LYS A 33 -12.92 4.00 -2.53
C LYS A 33 -11.50 4.58 -2.32
N ARG A 34 -11.02 4.62 -1.07
CA ARG A 34 -9.67 5.12 -0.74
C ARG A 34 -8.59 4.53 -1.67
N PRO A 35 -7.59 5.32 -2.08
CA PRO A 35 -6.57 4.85 -3.00
C PRO A 35 -5.66 3.83 -2.32
N ARG A 36 -5.18 2.85 -3.07
CA ARG A 36 -4.22 1.86 -2.60
C ARG A 36 -2.82 2.43 -2.66
N SER A 37 -2.06 2.24 -1.59
CA SER A 37 -0.63 2.61 -1.56
C SER A 37 0.24 1.55 -2.24
N ALA A 38 1.47 1.92 -2.58
CA ALA A 38 2.42 1.03 -3.25
C ALA A 38 2.65 -0.27 -2.46
N PHE A 39 2.73 -0.15 -1.12
CA PHE A 39 2.83 -1.29 -0.22
C PHE A 39 1.61 -2.23 -0.30
N LEU A 40 0.39 -1.69 -0.45
CA LEU A 40 -0.81 -2.52 -0.57
C LEU A 40 -0.86 -3.28 -1.90
N TYR A 41 -0.37 -2.69 -3.00
CA TYR A 41 -0.21 -3.42 -4.26
C TYR A 41 0.78 -4.56 -4.11
N PHE A 42 1.95 -4.30 -3.55
CA PHE A 42 2.96 -5.32 -3.27
C PHE A 42 2.43 -6.43 -2.37
N CYS A 43 1.78 -6.07 -1.25
CA CYS A 43 1.18 -7.04 -0.35
C CYS A 43 0.08 -7.84 -1.04
N SER A 44 -0.74 -7.26 -1.91
CA SER A 44 -1.79 -8.01 -2.60
C SER A 44 -1.21 -9.09 -3.49
N GLU A 45 -0.19 -8.77 -4.29
CA GLU A 45 0.44 -9.76 -5.18
C GLU A 45 1.22 -10.81 -4.39
N LYS A 46 2.08 -10.37 -3.47
CA LYS A 46 2.93 -11.29 -2.71
C LYS A 46 2.17 -12.10 -1.67
N ARG A 47 1.05 -11.59 -1.14
CA ARG A 47 0.19 -12.38 -0.24
C ARG A 47 -0.44 -13.55 -0.98
N GLU A 48 -0.90 -13.35 -2.21
CA GLU A 48 -1.46 -14.45 -3.01
C GLU A 48 -0.37 -15.51 -3.29
N GLU A 49 0.85 -15.07 -3.60
CA GLU A 49 2.01 -15.94 -3.77
C GLU A 49 2.34 -16.72 -2.47
N VAL A 50 2.51 -16.03 -1.35
CA VAL A 50 2.82 -16.64 -0.04
C VAL A 50 1.69 -17.55 0.43
N LYS A 51 0.43 -17.21 0.15
CA LYS A 51 -0.71 -18.06 0.51
C LYS A 51 -0.74 -19.35 -0.32
N LYS A 52 -0.33 -19.29 -1.59
CA LYS A 52 -0.19 -20.50 -2.43
C LYS A 52 0.95 -21.39 -1.95
N GLN A 53 2.09 -20.80 -1.59
CA GLN A 53 3.25 -21.56 -1.09
C GLN A 53 3.06 -22.05 0.35
N HIS A 54 2.38 -21.27 1.19
CA HIS A 54 2.17 -21.54 2.60
C HIS A 54 0.69 -21.37 2.99
N PRO A 55 -0.20 -22.27 2.56
CA PRO A 55 -1.63 -22.18 2.84
C PRO A 55 -1.98 -22.32 4.33
N SER A 56 -1.07 -22.90 5.13
CA SER A 56 -1.20 -23.03 6.59
C SER A 56 -0.64 -21.84 7.39
N MET A 57 0.07 -20.91 6.74
CA MET A 57 0.64 -19.76 7.43
C MET A 57 -0.47 -18.76 7.81
N LYS A 58 -0.43 -18.25 9.05
CA LYS A 58 -1.41 -17.26 9.51
C LYS A 58 -1.22 -15.95 8.78
N LEU A 59 -2.34 -15.29 8.50
CA LEU A 59 -2.36 -13.99 7.82
C LEU A 59 -1.45 -12.95 8.51
N GLY A 60 -1.42 -12.93 9.85
CA GLY A 60 -0.59 -11.99 10.62
C GLY A 60 0.91 -12.19 10.36
N ASP A 61 1.37 -13.43 10.34
CA ASP A 61 2.76 -13.78 10.06
C ASP A 61 3.13 -13.46 8.62
N THR A 62 2.25 -13.79 7.66
CA THR A 62 2.43 -13.39 6.26
C THR A 62 2.57 -11.89 6.11
N GLN A 63 1.71 -11.10 6.76
CA GLN A 63 1.81 -9.63 6.70
C GLN A 63 3.10 -9.10 7.30
N ARG A 64 3.60 -9.73 8.38
CA ARG A 64 4.88 -9.35 8.99
C ARG A 64 6.05 -9.59 8.04
N VAL A 65 6.11 -10.77 7.42
CA VAL A 65 7.14 -11.10 6.41
C VAL A 65 7.05 -10.15 5.21
N LEU A 66 5.85 -9.86 4.71
CA LEU A 66 5.66 -8.91 3.61
C LEU A 66 6.12 -7.49 3.96
N GLY A 67 5.89 -7.06 5.21
CA GLY A 67 6.39 -5.78 5.72
C GLY A 67 7.91 -5.70 5.72
N GLU A 68 8.58 -6.76 6.17
CA GLU A 68 10.05 -6.87 6.15
C GLU A 68 10.58 -6.92 4.73
N MET A 69 9.99 -7.73 3.85
CA MET A 69 10.32 -7.79 2.43
C MET A 69 10.23 -6.40 1.80
N TRP A 70 9.13 -5.67 2.01
CA TRP A 70 8.97 -4.33 1.46
C TRP A 70 10.05 -3.36 1.95
N ARG A 71 10.47 -3.43 3.22
CA ARG A 71 11.56 -2.59 3.73
C ARG A 71 12.88 -2.94 3.06
N ASN A 72 13.11 -4.21 2.77
CA ASN A 72 14.30 -4.72 2.10
C ASN A 72 14.31 -4.53 0.57
N LEU A 73 13.15 -4.31 -0.07
CA LEU A 73 13.10 -4.06 -1.52
C LEU A 73 13.87 -2.80 -1.90
N SER A 74 14.49 -2.86 -3.07
CA SER A 74 15.14 -1.72 -3.70
C SER A 74 14.13 -0.69 -4.22
N GLU A 75 14.56 0.56 -4.42
CA GLU A 75 13.70 1.57 -5.06
C GLU A 75 13.28 1.17 -6.48
N ALA A 76 14.13 0.43 -7.20
CA ALA A 76 13.82 -0.10 -8.52
C ALA A 76 12.61 -1.04 -8.49
N GLU A 77 12.55 -1.95 -7.51
CA GLU A 77 11.42 -2.86 -7.33
C GLU A 77 10.18 -2.14 -6.80
N LYS A 78 10.36 -1.10 -5.96
CA LYS A 78 9.27 -0.25 -5.48
C LYS A 78 8.72 0.68 -6.55
N THR A 79 9.48 1.00 -7.59
CA THR A 79 9.12 1.94 -8.64
C THR A 79 7.80 1.59 -9.36
N PRO A 80 7.60 0.36 -9.89
CA PRO A 80 6.32 0.01 -10.51
C PRO A 80 5.14 0.15 -9.54
N TYR A 81 5.32 -0.25 -8.27
CA TYR A 81 4.29 -0.12 -7.24
C TYR A 81 3.99 1.34 -6.89
N ASN A 82 5.02 2.19 -6.83
CA ASN A 82 4.86 3.62 -6.61
C ASN A 82 4.12 4.29 -7.77
N LYS A 83 4.42 3.92 -9.02
CA LYS A 83 3.68 4.42 -10.20
C LYS A 83 2.21 4.04 -10.12
N LEU A 84 1.90 2.79 -9.82
CA LEU A 84 0.51 2.32 -9.63
C LEU A 84 -0.20 3.10 -8.53
N ALA A 85 0.46 3.32 -7.39
CA ALA A 85 -0.10 4.07 -6.27
C ALA A 85 -0.35 5.54 -6.60
N VAL A 86 0.55 6.18 -7.37
CA VAL A 86 0.37 7.57 -7.83
C VAL A 86 -0.81 7.66 -8.79
N THR A 87 -0.92 6.74 -9.74
CA THR A 87 -2.06 6.67 -10.66
C THR A 87 -3.38 6.48 -9.91
N ASP A 88 -3.41 5.58 -8.93
CA ASP A 88 -4.61 5.31 -8.14
C ASP A 88 -4.97 6.48 -7.21
N LYS A 89 -3.96 7.16 -6.64
CA LYS A 89 -4.16 8.40 -5.89
C LYS A 89 -4.78 9.47 -6.77
N LYS A 90 -4.29 9.66 -8.00
CA LYS A 90 -4.87 10.61 -8.95
C LYS A 90 -6.32 10.26 -9.28
N ARG A 91 -6.60 8.98 -9.58
CA ARG A 91 -7.97 8.49 -9.81
C ARG A 91 -8.90 8.84 -8.64
N TYR A 92 -8.45 8.59 -7.42
CA TYR A 92 -9.22 8.92 -6.21
C TYR A 92 -9.45 10.42 -6.05
N GLU A 93 -8.43 11.25 -6.33
CA GLU A 93 -8.55 12.71 -6.26
C GLU A 93 -9.54 13.26 -7.31
N ASP A 94 -9.49 12.74 -8.54
CA ASP A 94 -10.46 13.06 -9.61
C ASP A 94 -11.88 12.63 -9.22
N GLU A 95 -12.08 11.37 -8.79
CA GLU A 95 -13.40 10.87 -8.37
C GLU A 95 -13.93 11.60 -7.13
N LYS A 96 -13.05 12.02 -6.22
CA LYS A 96 -13.44 12.78 -5.04
C LYS A 96 -13.85 14.20 -5.42
N ALA A 97 -13.12 14.82 -6.35
CA ALA A 97 -13.41 16.15 -6.84
C ALA A 97 -14.71 16.21 -7.65
N ASP A 98 -14.96 15.24 -8.53
CA ASP A 98 -16.21 15.10 -9.29
C ASP A 98 -17.42 14.97 -8.37
N LYS A 99 -17.30 14.09 -7.38
CA LYS A 99 -18.36 13.80 -6.42
C LYS A 99 -18.60 14.90 -5.39
N ALA A 100 -17.59 15.72 -5.09
CA ALA A 100 -17.73 16.89 -4.22
C ALA A 100 -18.45 18.06 -4.90
N LYS A 101 -18.62 18.01 -6.24
CA LYS A 101 -19.31 19.03 -7.03
C LYS A 101 -20.79 18.73 -7.27
N HIS A 102 -21.30 17.60 -6.77
CA HIS A 102 -22.69 17.16 -6.95
C HIS A 102 -23.34 16.87 -5.60
#